data_AF-A0A0F8YRT6-F1
#
_entry.id   AF-A0A0F8YRT6-F1
#
_cell.length_a   1.000
_cell.length_b   1.000
_cell.length_c   1.000
_cell.angle_alpha   90.00
_cell.angle_beta   90.00
_cell.angle_gamma   90.00
#
_symmetry.space_group_name_H-M   'P 1'
#
loop_
_entity.id
_entity.type
_entity.pdbx_description
1 polymer ?
#
loop_
_entity_poly.entity_id
_entity_poly.type
_entity_poly.pdbx_seq_one_letter_code
_entity_poly.pdbx_strand_id
1 'polypeptide(L)'
;MPSYEYECEDGHEFERFRSMDKRHDVECPLCKQPVKLKISRTTFRSAHRFSVLEHDGTVISQTQTTEKTPPPGYRYNNPNLVEV
;
A
#
# COMPACT_ATOMS: atom_id res chain seq x y z
N MET A 1 -21.56 -3.18 -4.82
CA MET A 1 -21.07 -1.81 -4.58
C MET A 1 -19.85 -1.91 -3.67
N PRO A 2 -18.75 -1.17 -3.92
CA PRO A 2 -17.55 -1.25 -3.09
C PRO A 2 -17.81 -0.66 -1.69
N SER A 3 -17.12 -1.19 -0.68
CA SER A 3 -17.04 -0.61 0.66
C SER A 3 -15.84 0.34 0.75
N TYR A 4 -16.00 1.41 1.52
CA TYR A 4 -14.94 2.37 1.83
C TYR A 4 -14.88 2.59 3.32
N GLU A 5 -13.67 2.79 3.82
CA GLU A 5 -13.38 3.13 5.20
C GLU A 5 -13.23 4.65 5.33
N TYR A 6 -13.81 5.23 6.39
CA TYR A 6 -13.84 6.67 6.65
C TYR A 6 -13.35 6.95 8.06
N GLU A 7 -12.74 8.11 8.24
CA GLU A 7 -12.28 8.61 9.52
C GLU A 7 -12.75 10.07 9.70
N CYS A 8 -13.36 10.36 10.85
CA CYS A 8 -13.74 11.70 11.26
C CYS A 8 -12.60 12.40 12.02
N GLU A 9 -12.63 13.73 12.14
CA GLU A 9 -11.67 14.52 12.92
C GLU A 9 -11.68 14.20 14.42
N ASP A 10 -12.83 13.76 14.96
CA ASP A 10 -12.94 13.21 16.32
C ASP A 10 -12.35 11.78 16.47
N GLY A 11 -11.86 11.17 15.38
CA GLY A 11 -11.25 9.83 15.39
C GLY A 11 -12.25 8.68 15.26
N HIS A 12 -13.51 8.95 14.87
CA HIS A 12 -14.49 7.89 14.61
C HIS A 12 -14.23 7.21 13.26
N GLU A 13 -13.94 5.91 13.29
CA GLU A 13 -13.70 5.09 12.10
C GLU A 13 -14.94 4.24 11.77
N PHE A 14 -15.34 4.20 10.50
CA PHE A 14 -16.46 3.37 10.05
C PHE A 14 -16.39 3.00 8.58
N GLU A 15 -17.05 1.88 8.22
CA GLU A 15 -17.13 1.39 6.84
C GLU A 15 -18.53 1.65 6.23
N ARG A 16 -18.58 2.08 4.96
CA ARG A 16 -19.84 2.31 4.23
C ARG A 16 -19.73 1.88 2.76
N PHE A 17 -20.79 1.23 2.27
CA PHE A 17 -20.97 0.95 0.84
C PHE A 17 -21.41 2.20 0.08
N ARG A 18 -20.67 2.57 -0.98
CA ARG A 18 -20.98 3.74 -1.81
C ARG A 18 -20.62 3.49 -3.28
N SER A 19 -21.26 4.26 -4.16
CA SER A 19 -20.81 4.39 -5.55
C SER A 19 -19.58 5.29 -5.63
N MET A 20 -18.75 5.09 -6.66
CA MET A 20 -17.52 5.87 -6.87
C MET A 20 -17.76 7.38 -6.87
N ASP A 21 -18.85 7.84 -7.49
CA ASP A 21 -19.21 9.27 -7.61
C ASP A 21 -19.57 9.94 -6.27
N LYS A 22 -20.01 9.15 -5.28
CA LYS A 22 -20.49 9.65 -3.98
C LYS A 22 -19.58 9.25 -2.82
N ARG A 23 -18.32 8.93 -3.11
CA ARG A 23 -17.36 8.49 -2.07
C ARG A 23 -16.89 9.62 -1.15
N HIS A 24 -17.02 10.89 -1.53
CA HIS A 24 -16.60 12.03 -0.71
C HIS A 24 -17.75 12.73 0.03
N ASP A 25 -19.00 12.37 -0.28
CA ASP A 25 -20.20 12.98 0.27
C ASP A 25 -20.72 12.15 1.46
N VAL A 26 -19.93 12.14 2.54
CA VAL A 26 -20.20 11.35 3.74
C VAL A 26 -19.96 12.22 4.98
N GLU A 27 -20.85 12.05 5.96
CA GLU A 27 -20.77 12.67 7.27
C GLU A 27 -20.64 11.56 8.33
N CYS A 28 -20.03 11.88 9.46
CA CYS A 28 -19.91 10.94 10.56
C CYS A 28 -21.29 10.66 11.17
N PRO A 29 -21.71 9.40 11.37
CA PRO A 29 -23.00 9.09 11.99
C PRO A 29 -23.09 9.50 13.47
N LEU A 30 -21.95 9.75 14.13
CA LEU A 30 -21.87 10.10 15.55
C LEU A 30 -21.85 11.61 15.78
N CYS A 31 -20.96 12.33 15.08
CA CYS A 31 -20.76 13.77 15.29
C CYS A 31 -21.25 14.65 14.12
N LYS A 32 -21.75 14.07 13.02
CA LYS A 32 -22.19 14.78 11.80
C LYS A 32 -21.16 15.72 11.20
N GLN A 33 -19.89 15.53 11.55
CA GLN A 33 -18.79 16.27 10.98
C GLN A 33 -18.37 15.66 9.63
N PRO A 34 -17.71 16.46 8.77
CA PRO A 34 -17.13 15.95 7.54
C PRO A 34 -16.12 14.83 7.85
N VAL A 35 -16.13 13.79 7.02
CA VAL A 35 -15.19 12.66 7.17
C VAL A 35 -14.21 12.60 6.01
N LYS A 36 -13.02 12.10 6.29
CA LYS A 36 -11.97 11.86 5.30
C LYS A 36 -12.03 10.38 4.90
N LEU A 37 -11.86 10.12 3.61
CA LEU A 37 -11.81 8.75 3.11
C LEU A 37 -10.47 8.16 3.52
N LYS A 38 -10.52 7.13 4.36
CA LYS A 38 -9.35 6.40 4.79
C LYS A 38 -9.01 5.44 3.67
N ILE A 39 -8.23 5.94 2.70
CA ILE A 39 -7.76 5.14 1.58
C ILE A 39 -7.03 3.95 2.18
N SER A 40 -7.54 2.75 1.91
CA SER A 40 -6.93 1.50 2.35
C SER A 40 -5.45 1.59 2.04
N ARG A 41 -4.62 1.41 3.08
CA ARG A 41 -3.16 1.53 3.00
C ARG A 41 -2.73 0.82 1.73
N THR A 42 -2.41 1.57 0.68
CA THR A 42 -1.72 1.02 -0.47
C THR A 42 -0.41 0.59 0.13
N THR A 43 -0.29 -0.71 0.45
CA THR A 43 0.98 -1.24 0.91
C THR A 43 1.88 -1.07 -0.28
N PHE A 44 2.67 0.01 -0.29
CA PHE A 44 3.74 0.18 -1.24
C PHE A 44 4.56 -1.11 -1.10
N ARG A 45 4.46 -1.97 -2.11
CA ARG A 45 5.19 -3.22 -2.18
C ARG A 45 6.08 -3.10 -3.40
N SER A 46 7.38 -3.28 -3.20
CA SER A 46 8.34 -3.32 -4.28
C SER A 46 8.43 -4.76 -4.74
N ALA A 47 8.30 -4.95 -6.05
CA ALA A 47 8.54 -6.24 -6.67
C ALA A 47 9.96 -6.24 -7.20
N HIS A 48 10.82 -7.09 -6.66
CA HIS A 48 12.15 -7.35 -7.19
C HIS A 48 12.13 -8.65 -7.99
N ARG A 49 12.67 -8.59 -9.20
CA ARG A 49 12.83 -9.77 -10.06
C ARG A 49 14.30 -10.16 -10.10
N PHE A 50 14.56 -11.43 -9.83
CA PHE A 50 15.88 -12.03 -9.91
C PHE A 50 15.86 -13.05 -11.04
N SER A 51 16.81 -12.95 -11.96
CA SER A 51 16.99 -13.93 -13.04
C SER A 51 18.34 -14.62 -12.87
N VAL A 52 18.33 -15.95 -12.89
CA VAL A 52 19.55 -16.77 -12.90
C VAL A 52 19.90 -17.04 -14.37
N LEU A 53 21.12 -16.71 -14.76
CA LEU A 53 21.62 -16.82 -16.13
C LEU A 53 22.67 -17.94 -16.22
N GLU A 54 22.70 -18.67 -17.33
CA GLU A 54 23.86 -19.49 -17.72
C GLU A 54 24.97 -18.61 -18.31
N HIS A 55 26.15 -19.21 -18.47
CA HIS A 55 27.35 -18.59 -19.05
C HIS A 55 27.14 -18.04 -20.48
N ASP A 56 26.18 -18.60 -21.22
CA ASP A 56 25.78 -18.19 -22.57
C ASP A 56 24.71 -17.07 -22.57
N GLY A 57 24.27 -16.63 -21.38
CA GLY A 57 23.23 -15.63 -21.21
C GLY A 57 21.80 -16.19 -21.25
N THR A 58 21.63 -17.51 -21.32
CA THR A 58 20.30 -18.14 -21.28
C THR A 58 19.70 -18.03 -19.88
N VAL A 59 18.42 -17.65 -19.79
CA VAL A 59 17.71 -17.51 -18.49
C VAL A 59 17.25 -18.89 -18.02
N ILE A 60 17.84 -19.37 -16.93
CA ILE A 60 17.53 -20.69 -16.32
C ILE A 60 16.28 -20.60 -15.46
N SER A 61 16.16 -19.50 -14.71
CA SER A 61 15.13 -19.34 -13.71
C SER A 61 14.84 -17.87 -13.46
N GLN A 62 13.57 -17.56 -13.21
CA GLN A 62 13.12 -16.24 -12.81
C GLN A 62 12.28 -16.36 -11.54
N THR A 63 12.66 -15.60 -10.52
CA THR A 63 11.93 -15.52 -9.26
C THR A 63 11.54 -14.08 -9.00
N GLN A 64 10.28 -13.85 -8.61
CA GLN A 64 9.79 -12.55 -8.19
C GLN A 64 9.51 -12.57 -6.68
N THR A 65 10.15 -11.67 -5.95
CA THR A 65 9.92 -11.49 -4.51
C THR A 65 9.25 -10.14 -4.29
N THR A 66 8.21 -10.10 -3.46
CA THR A 66 7.55 -8.85 -3.07
C THR A 66 7.90 -8.51 -1.62
N GLU A 67 8.47 -7.33 -1.40
CA GLU A 67 8.75 -6.80 -0.06
C GLU A 67 7.96 -5.51 0.19
N LYS A 68 7.84 -5.10 1.45
CA LYS A 68 7.21 -3.82 1.79
C LYS A 68 8.17 -2.70 1.39
N THR A 69 7.75 -1.82 0.48
CA THR A 69 8.52 -0.64 0.12
C THR A 69 8.61 0.28 1.35
N PRO A 70 9.82 0.74 1.71
CA PRO A 70 9.98 1.72 2.77
C PRO A 70 9.32 3.04 2.34
N PRO A 71 8.81 3.83 3.29
CA PRO A 71 8.43 5.21 2.99
C PRO A 71 9.68 6.01 2.51
N PRO A 72 9.50 6.99 1.61
CA PRO A 72 10.62 7.80 1.09
C PRO A 72 11.37 8.49 2.24
N GLY A 73 12.68 8.28 2.33
CA GLY A 73 13.55 8.81 3.38
C GLY A 73 13.96 7.82 4.47
N TYR A 74 13.44 6.59 4.46
CA TYR A 74 13.90 5.54 5.37
C TYR A 74 15.22 4.93 4.91
N ARG A 75 16.27 5.01 5.74
CA ARG A 75 17.51 4.26 5.56
C ARG A 75 17.34 2.86 6.15
N TYR A 76 17.34 1.82 5.33
CA TYR A 76 17.52 0.47 5.86
C TYR A 76 18.96 0.31 6.32
N ASN A 77 19.18 0.11 7.61
CA ASN A 77 20.38 -0.57 8.08
C ASN A 77 20.23 -2.04 7.72
N ASN A 78 20.63 -2.42 6.50
CA ASN A 78 20.64 -3.81 6.09
C ASN A 78 21.99 -4.43 6.53
N PRO A 79 22.02 -5.31 7.54
CA PRO A 79 23.27 -5.92 8.01
C PRO A 79 23.90 -6.90 7.01
N ASN A 80 23.26 -7.17 5.86
CA ASN A 80 23.74 -8.08 4.82
C ASN A 80 24.17 -7.37 3.52
N LEU A 81 24.24 -6.04 3.49
CA LEU A 81 24.83 -5.31 2.37
C LEU A 81 26.35 -5.26 2.56
N VAL A 82 27.06 -6.22 1.97
CA VAL A 82 28.50 -6.10 1.76
C VAL A 82 28.67 -5.17 0.57
N GLU A 83 29.11 -3.94 0.82
CA GLU A 83 29.62 -3.06 -0.23
C GLU A 83 30.89 -3.72 -0.79
N VAL A 84 30.87 -4.01 -2.10
CA VAL A 84 31.99 -4.58 -2.86
C VAL A 84 33.01 -3.49 -3.17
#